data_AF-H2CIV2-F1
#
_entry.id   AF-H2CIV2-F1
#
_cell.length_a   1.000
_cell.length_b   1.000
_cell.length_c   1.000
_cell.angle_alpha   90.00
_cell.angle_beta   90.00
_cell.angle_gamma   90.00
#
_symmetry.space_group_name_H-M   'P 1'
#
loop_
_entity.id
_entity.type
_entity.pdbx_description
1 polymer ?
#
loop_
_entity_poly.entity_id
_entity_poly.type
_entity_poly.pdbx_seq_one_letter_code
_entity_poly.pdbx_strand_id
1 'polypeptide(L)'
;MKKKQNYSIPMAILYIGLAVTGIIMFFHVDTPGMQILHEIFGLIFVAYAGMHIFLNWRVLRSYFPHTTVRILAAVFLVLGIGVYVYGAMNGRNPLQTAAFEIPNAPIYVVADLLRLEHHQAVQALQNETGVPVQADDTILAVSAKSGKDFHDLIAALIEEREK
;
A
#
# COMPACT_ATOMS: atom_id res chain seq x y z
N MET A 1 -37.42 -2.62 -29.80
CA MET A 1 -36.89 -3.56 -28.80
C MET A 1 -35.90 -2.80 -27.90
N LYS A 2 -36.22 -2.57 -26.62
CA LYS A 2 -35.30 -1.88 -25.69
C LYS A 2 -34.12 -2.82 -25.39
N LYS A 3 -32.91 -2.43 -25.78
CA LYS A 3 -31.67 -3.17 -25.51
C LYS A 3 -31.52 -3.26 -23.98
N LYS A 4 -31.69 -4.45 -23.38
CA LYS A 4 -31.38 -4.65 -21.95
C LYS A 4 -29.90 -4.38 -21.77
N GLN A 5 -29.59 -3.27 -21.11
CA GLN A 5 -28.23 -2.87 -20.80
C GLN A 5 -27.71 -3.76 -19.67
N ASN A 6 -26.96 -4.81 -20.02
CA ASN A 6 -26.41 -5.81 -19.08
C ASN A 6 -25.21 -5.29 -18.26
N TYR A 7 -25.20 -4.01 -17.86
CA TYR A 7 -24.12 -3.42 -17.07
C TYR A 7 -24.02 -3.98 -15.65
N SER A 8 -25.08 -4.62 -15.15
CA SER A 8 -25.13 -5.21 -13.81
C SER A 8 -24.33 -6.50 -13.68
N ILE A 9 -24.18 -7.29 -14.74
CA ILE A 9 -23.51 -8.61 -14.69
C ILE A 9 -22.00 -8.46 -14.45
N PRO A 10 -21.27 -7.61 -15.21
CA PRO A 10 -19.84 -7.37 -14.96
C PRO A 10 -19.57 -6.86 -13.53
N MET A 11 -20.43 -5.98 -13.02
CA MET A 11 -20.31 -5.47 -11.65
C MET A 11 -20.48 -6.56 -10.59
N ALA A 12 -21.45 -7.46 -10.78
CA ALA A 12 -21.67 -8.56 -9.85
C ALA A 12 -20.44 -9.51 -9.82
N ILE A 13 -19.84 -9.78 -10.97
CA ILE A 13 -18.64 -10.64 -11.06
C ILE A 13 -17.45 -9.98 -10.33
N LEU A 14 -17.19 -8.69 -10.60
CA LEU A 14 -16.13 -7.93 -9.92
C LEU A 14 -16.37 -7.88 -8.40
N TYR A 15 -17.61 -7.63 -7.98
CA TYR A 15 -17.98 -7.63 -6.57
C TYR A 15 -17.73 -8.97 -5.89
N ILE A 16 -18.13 -10.09 -6.51
CA ILE A 16 -17.89 -11.43 -5.96
C ILE A 16 -16.39 -11.71 -5.84
N GLY A 17 -15.61 -11.37 -6.87
CA GLY A 17 -14.15 -11.49 -6.83
C GLY A 17 -13.54 -10.70 -5.67
N LEU A 18 -13.96 -9.45 -5.49
CA LEU A 18 -13.53 -8.61 -4.37
C LEU A 18 -13.93 -9.15 -3.01
N ALA A 19 -15.16 -9.63 -2.87
CA ALA A 19 -15.66 -10.19 -1.62
C ALA A 19 -14.88 -11.45 -1.22
N VAL A 20 -14.71 -12.39 -2.16
CA VAL A 20 -13.98 -13.65 -1.90
C VAL A 20 -12.51 -13.37 -1.56
N THR A 21 -11.82 -12.57 -2.37
CA THR A 21 -10.42 -12.21 -2.12
C THR A 21 -10.26 -11.44 -0.81
N GLY A 22 -11.18 -10.52 -0.50
CA GLY A 22 -11.19 -9.78 0.77
C GLY A 22 -11.38 -10.69 1.99
N ILE A 23 -12.29 -11.68 1.92
CA ILE A 23 -12.49 -12.65 2.99
C ILE A 23 -11.24 -13.50 3.19
N ILE A 24 -10.62 -13.99 2.10
CA ILE A 24 -9.39 -14.79 2.17
C ILE A 24 -8.27 -13.99 2.84
N MET A 25 -8.08 -12.73 2.45
CA MET A 25 -7.05 -11.86 3.05
C MET A 25 -7.36 -11.50 4.50
N PHE A 26 -8.63 -11.34 4.87
CA PHE A 26 -9.02 -11.08 6.27
C PHE A 26 -8.57 -12.20 7.21
N PHE A 27 -8.62 -13.45 6.76
CA PHE A 27 -8.12 -14.60 7.50
C PHE A 27 -6.61 -14.84 7.35
N HIS A 28 -5.87 -13.91 6.74
CA HIS A 28 -4.42 -14.00 6.53
C HIS A 28 -3.99 -15.32 5.85
N VAL A 29 -4.81 -15.80 4.90
CA VAL A 29 -4.44 -16.98 4.11
C VAL A 29 -3.39 -16.55 3.09
N ASP A 30 -2.13 -16.87 3.38
CA ASP A 30 -0.97 -16.50 2.57
C ASP A 30 -1.02 -17.14 1.18
N THR A 31 -1.56 -16.40 0.23
CA THR A 31 -1.57 -16.74 -1.19
C THR A 31 -0.76 -15.70 -1.95
N PRO A 32 0.40 -16.06 -2.53
CA PRO A 32 1.22 -15.12 -3.31
C PRO A 32 0.40 -14.44 -4.39
N GLY A 33 0.47 -13.11 -4.46
CA GLY A 33 -0.23 -12.30 -5.47
C GLY A 33 -1.73 -12.04 -5.19
N MET A 34 -2.32 -12.58 -4.11
CA MET A 34 -3.73 -12.33 -3.77
C MET A 34 -4.00 -10.85 -3.50
N GLN A 35 -3.06 -10.17 -2.82
CA GLN A 35 -3.13 -8.73 -2.59
C GLN A 35 -3.19 -7.96 -3.92
N ILE A 36 -2.31 -8.27 -4.86
CA ILE A 36 -2.25 -7.63 -6.18
C ILE A 36 -3.56 -7.84 -6.94
N LEU A 37 -4.11 -9.06 -6.91
CA LEU A 37 -5.40 -9.36 -7.54
C LEU A 37 -6.54 -8.55 -6.93
N HIS A 38 -6.60 -8.46 -5.60
CA HIS A 38 -7.61 -7.67 -4.91
C HIS A 38 -7.50 -6.18 -5.25
N GLU A 39 -6.28 -5.65 -5.28
CA GLU A 39 -6.03 -4.25 -5.64
C GLU A 39 -6.46 -3.95 -7.07
N ILE A 40 -6.06 -4.76 -8.05
CA ILE A 40 -6.42 -4.56 -9.47
C ILE A 40 -7.94 -4.68 -9.68
N PHE A 41 -8.57 -5.72 -9.13
CA PHE A 41 -10.03 -5.88 -9.22
C PHE A 41 -10.74 -4.73 -8.51
N GLY A 42 -10.17 -4.21 -7.42
CA GLY A 42 -10.67 -3.07 -6.66
C GLY A 42 -10.67 -1.81 -7.49
N LEU A 43 -9.55 -1.51 -8.16
CA LEU A 43 -9.42 -0.36 -9.04
C LEU A 43 -10.41 -0.41 -10.21
N ILE A 44 -10.54 -1.58 -10.87
CA ILE A 44 -11.51 -1.78 -11.96
C ILE A 44 -12.94 -1.59 -11.46
N PHE A 45 -13.27 -2.16 -10.29
CA PHE A 45 -14.59 -2.03 -9.68
C PHE A 45 -14.92 -0.59 -9.32
N VAL A 46 -13.97 0.17 -8.73
CA VAL A 46 -14.15 1.58 -8.39
C VAL A 46 -14.38 2.43 -9.64
N ALA A 47 -13.59 2.22 -10.70
CA ALA A 47 -13.77 2.92 -11.97
C ALA A 47 -15.16 2.65 -12.57
N TYR A 48 -15.60 1.38 -12.59
CA TYR A 48 -16.91 1.02 -13.09
C TYR A 48 -18.05 1.55 -12.21
N ALA A 49 -17.91 1.47 -10.88
CA ALA A 49 -18.87 2.02 -9.94
C ALA A 49 -19.02 3.54 -10.11
N GLY A 50 -17.91 4.26 -10.31
CA GLY A 50 -17.91 5.69 -10.60
C GLY A 50 -18.67 6.02 -11.89
N MET A 51 -18.39 5.27 -12.98
CA MET A 51 -19.15 5.39 -14.22
C MET A 51 -20.65 5.09 -14.00
N HIS A 52 -20.97 4.02 -13.27
CA HIS A 52 -22.35 3.63 -12.96
C HIS A 52 -23.10 4.73 -12.19
N ILE A 53 -22.46 5.33 -11.19
CA ILE A 53 -23.00 6.45 -10.40
C ILE A 53 -23.21 7.68 -11.29
N PHE A 54 -22.22 8.04 -12.11
CA PHE A 54 -22.30 9.19 -13.00
C PHE A 54 -23.47 9.08 -13.99
N LEU A 55 -23.60 7.92 -14.65
CA LEU A 55 -24.69 7.66 -15.60
C LEU A 55 -26.06 7.61 -14.92
N ASN A 56 -26.13 7.19 -13.66
CA ASN A 56 -27.40 7.05 -12.91
C ASN A 56 -27.60 8.15 -11.86
N TRP A 57 -26.90 9.28 -11.98
CA TRP A 57 -26.86 10.33 -10.95
C TRP A 57 -28.25 10.88 -10.58
N ARG A 58 -29.15 11.00 -11.57
CA ARG A 58 -30.53 11.48 -11.33
C ARG A 58 -31.35 10.49 -10.49
N VAL A 59 -31.18 9.20 -10.76
CA VAL A 59 -31.85 8.11 -10.01
C VAL A 59 -31.25 8.01 -8.61
N LEU A 60 -29.94 8.12 -8.47
CA LEU A 60 -29.30 8.12 -7.17
C LEU A 60 -29.80 9.27 -6.29
N ARG A 61 -29.94 10.47 -6.86
CA ARG A 61 -30.47 11.65 -6.15
C ARG A 61 -31.89 11.47 -5.60
N SER A 62 -32.75 10.68 -6.26
CA SER A 62 -34.10 10.41 -5.74
C SER A 62 -34.11 9.52 -4.48
N TYR A 63 -33.01 8.84 -4.16
CA TYR A 63 -32.92 7.98 -2.97
C TYR A 63 -32.44 8.70 -1.69
N PHE A 64 -31.77 9.85 -1.80
CA PHE A 64 -31.33 10.66 -0.63
C PHE A 64 -32.44 11.16 0.33
N PRO A 65 -33.70 11.41 -0.09
CA PRO A 65 -34.76 11.76 0.85
C PRO A 65 -35.22 10.57 1.71
N HIS A 66 -34.91 9.32 1.36
CA HIS A 66 -35.29 8.16 2.17
C HIS A 66 -34.45 8.07 3.44
N THR A 67 -35.12 8.05 4.59
CA THR A 67 -34.50 7.94 5.91
C THR A 67 -33.54 6.76 6.01
N THR A 68 -33.86 5.61 5.40
CA THR A 68 -33.00 4.42 5.36
C THR A 68 -31.63 4.69 4.73
N VAL A 69 -31.58 5.45 3.63
CA VAL A 69 -30.33 5.79 2.95
C VAL A 69 -29.48 6.72 3.82
N ARG A 70 -30.13 7.67 4.50
CA ARG A 70 -29.45 8.58 5.44
C ARG A 70 -28.85 7.83 6.64
N ILE A 71 -29.61 6.90 7.22
CA ILE A 71 -29.11 6.06 8.33
C ILE A 71 -27.93 5.22 7.87
N LEU A 72 -28.04 4.54 6.72
CA LEU A 72 -26.97 3.70 6.20
C LEU A 72 -25.70 4.53 5.92
N ALA A 73 -25.84 5.70 5.29
CA ALA A 73 -24.74 6.62 5.07
C ALA A 73 -24.08 7.10 6.38
N ALA A 74 -24.89 7.43 7.40
CA ALA A 74 -24.39 7.81 8.71
C ALA A 74 -23.63 6.67 9.40
N VAL A 75 -24.15 5.45 9.36
CA VAL A 75 -23.47 4.26 9.91
C VAL A 75 -22.14 4.04 9.22
N PHE A 76 -22.09 4.07 7.88
CA PHE A 76 -20.84 3.92 7.14
C PHE A 76 -19.84 5.03 7.47
N LEU A 77 -20.29 6.28 7.60
CA LEU A 77 -19.43 7.39 7.97
C LEU A 77 -18.86 7.21 9.39
N VAL A 78 -19.69 6.84 10.36
CA VAL A 78 -19.26 6.61 11.75
C VAL A 78 -18.28 5.45 11.83
N LEU A 79 -18.55 4.34 11.14
CA LEU A 79 -17.62 3.21 11.08
C LEU A 79 -16.29 3.61 10.42
N GLY A 80 -16.33 4.34 9.31
CA GLY A 80 -15.13 4.82 8.62
C GLY A 80 -14.27 5.74 9.51
N ILE A 81 -14.90 6.70 10.19
CA ILE A 81 -14.23 7.56 11.16
C ILE A 81 -13.69 6.72 12.33
N GLY A 82 -14.47 5.77 12.85
CA GLY A 82 -14.08 4.89 13.95
C GLY A 82 -12.83 4.08 13.63
N VAL A 83 -12.76 3.48 12.43
CA VAL A 83 -11.59 2.74 11.95
C VAL A 83 -10.38 3.67 11.78
N TYR A 84 -10.57 4.85 11.20
CA TYR A 84 -9.50 5.83 11.04
C TYR A 84 -8.93 6.29 12.39
N VAL A 85 -9.81 6.67 13.32
CA VAL A 85 -9.43 7.10 14.67
C VAL A 85 -8.75 5.96 15.44
N TYR A 86 -9.28 4.74 15.36
CA TYR A 86 -8.66 3.56 15.98
C TYR A 86 -7.24 3.33 15.44
N GLY A 87 -7.05 3.39 14.12
CA GLY A 87 -5.71 3.30 13.52
C GLY A 87 -4.78 4.43 13.95
N ALA A 88 -5.28 5.66 14.07
CA ALA A 88 -4.50 6.80 14.52
C ALA A 88 -4.11 6.71 16.01
N MET A 89 -5.00 6.20 16.86
CA MET A 89 -4.77 6.05 18.31
C MET A 89 -3.79 4.93 18.64
N ASN A 90 -3.83 3.83 17.89
CA ASN A 90 -2.95 2.68 18.13
C ASN A 90 -1.52 2.88 17.58
N GLY A 91 -1.25 4.03 16.95
CA GLY A 91 0.07 4.36 16.41
C GLY A 91 0.49 3.46 15.25
N ARG A 92 1.70 3.69 14.74
CA ARG A 92 2.33 2.80 13.75
C ARG A 92 2.65 1.47 14.44
N ASN A 93 2.38 0.34 13.78
CA ASN A 93 2.87 -0.93 14.30
C ASN A 93 4.43 -0.94 14.30
N PRO A 94 5.08 -1.85 15.05
CA PRO A 94 6.54 -1.89 15.11
C PRO A 94 7.22 -2.03 13.74
N LEU A 95 6.63 -2.80 12.81
CA LEU A 95 7.16 -2.96 11.45
C LEU A 95 7.06 -1.67 10.63
N GLN A 96 5.96 -0.93 10.72
CA GLN A 96 5.77 0.37 10.07
C GLN A 96 6.71 1.42 10.66
N THR A 97 6.97 1.34 11.96
CA THR A 97 7.95 2.19 12.62
C THR A 97 9.35 1.89 12.10
N ALA A 98 9.76 0.61 12.10
CA ALA A 98 11.05 0.19 11.54
C ALA A 98 11.21 0.58 10.07
N ALA A 99 10.17 0.40 9.24
CA ALA A 99 10.18 0.80 7.84
C ALA A 99 10.37 2.30 7.63
N PHE A 100 9.95 3.14 8.59
CA PHE A 100 10.17 4.58 8.55
C PHE A 100 11.52 5.01 9.15
N GLU A 101 11.96 4.34 10.22
CA GLU A 101 13.19 4.69 10.95
C GLU A 101 14.46 4.15 10.27
N ILE A 102 14.45 2.92 9.74
CA ILE A 102 15.64 2.28 9.14
C ILE A 102 16.22 3.10 7.97
N PRO A 103 15.41 3.62 7.02
CA PRO A 103 15.95 4.46 5.94
C PRO A 103 16.56 5.77 6.43
N ASN A 104 16.09 6.28 7.59
CA ASN A 104 16.60 7.49 8.24
C ASN A 104 17.76 7.20 9.21
N ALA A 105 18.04 5.93 9.51
CA ALA A 105 19.14 5.56 10.37
C ALA A 105 20.48 5.77 9.62
N PRO A 106 21.55 6.12 10.35
CA PRO A 106 22.89 6.14 9.79
C PRO A 106 23.29 4.77 9.22
N ILE A 107 24.09 4.78 8.16
CA ILE A 107 24.55 3.57 7.47
C ILE A 107 25.26 2.62 8.41
N TYR A 108 25.99 3.13 9.41
CA TYR A 108 26.62 2.27 10.41
C TYR A 108 25.61 1.42 11.21
N VAL A 109 24.45 1.99 11.56
CA VAL A 109 23.39 1.26 12.29
C VAL A 109 22.80 0.17 11.40
N VAL A 110 22.61 0.47 10.11
CA VAL A 110 22.11 -0.52 9.15
C VAL A 110 23.15 -1.61 8.88
N ALA A 111 24.43 -1.26 8.84
CA ALA A 111 25.54 -2.20 8.72
C ALA A 111 25.57 -3.16 9.92
N ASP A 112 25.48 -2.63 11.14
CA ASP A 112 25.41 -3.44 12.37
C ASP A 112 24.21 -4.39 12.35
N LEU A 113 23.04 -3.92 11.89
CA LEU A 113 21.83 -4.73 11.75
C LEU A 113 22.02 -5.90 10.78
N LEU A 114 22.76 -5.67 9.69
CA LEU A 114 23.11 -6.68 8.67
C LEU A 114 24.34 -7.51 9.05
N ARG A 115 25.00 -7.18 10.16
CA ARG A 115 26.27 -7.79 10.62
C ARG A 115 27.41 -7.59 9.61
N LEU A 116 27.48 -6.39 9.03
CA LEU A 116 28.55 -5.93 8.15
C LEU A 116 29.51 -5.02 8.90
N GLU A 117 30.78 -5.08 8.54
CA GLU A 117 31.72 -4.05 8.97
C GLU A 117 31.36 -2.71 8.31
N HIS A 118 31.52 -1.62 9.06
CA HIS A 118 31.09 -0.29 8.64
C HIS A 118 31.75 0.15 7.32
N HIS A 119 33.03 -0.17 7.16
CA HIS A 119 33.79 0.16 5.95
C HIS A 119 33.32 -0.64 4.73
N GLN A 120 32.89 -1.89 4.92
CA GLN A 120 32.35 -2.73 3.83
C GLN A 120 31.02 -2.17 3.36
N ALA A 121 30.13 -1.79 4.28
CA ALA A 121 28.84 -1.18 3.95
C ALA A 121 29.00 0.13 3.16
N VAL A 122 29.93 0.99 3.58
CA VAL A 122 30.26 2.22 2.85
C VAL A 122 30.80 1.90 1.45
N GLN A 123 31.72 0.96 1.33
CA GLN A 123 32.27 0.56 0.02
C GLN A 123 31.22 -0.03 -0.91
N ALA A 124 30.36 -0.91 -0.41
CA ALA A 124 29.26 -1.50 -1.18
C ALA A 124 28.33 -0.41 -1.74
N LEU A 125 27.91 0.54 -0.88
CA LEU A 125 27.07 1.64 -1.32
C LEU A 125 27.77 2.59 -2.29
N GLN A 126 29.07 2.89 -2.10
CA GLN A 126 29.84 3.70 -3.05
C GLN A 126 30.00 3.01 -4.41
N ASN A 127 30.28 1.70 -4.42
CA ASN A 127 30.38 0.91 -5.65
C ASN A 127 29.05 0.86 -6.38
N GLU A 128 27.96 0.72 -5.63
CA GLU A 128 26.61 0.65 -6.19
C GLU A 128 26.15 2.00 -6.72
N THR A 129 26.43 3.10 -6.02
CA THR A 129 25.86 4.41 -6.35
C THR A 129 26.77 5.32 -7.16
N GLY A 130 28.09 5.09 -7.13
CA GLY A 130 29.09 5.95 -7.75
C GLY A 130 29.26 7.32 -7.08
N VAL A 131 28.62 7.58 -5.93
CA VAL A 131 28.74 8.84 -5.18
C VAL A 131 29.51 8.63 -3.86
N PRO A 132 30.14 9.69 -3.30
CA PRO A 132 30.76 9.61 -1.98
C PRO A 132 29.72 9.32 -0.89
N VAL A 133 29.99 8.29 -0.09
CA VAL A 133 29.15 7.87 1.04
C VAL A 133 29.99 7.85 2.32
N GLN A 134 29.45 8.35 3.43
CA GLN A 134 30.06 8.27 4.75
C GLN A 134 29.21 7.38 5.68
N ALA A 135 29.83 6.80 6.72
CA ALA A 135 29.11 5.93 7.66
C ALA A 135 27.99 6.66 8.42
N ASP A 136 28.16 7.96 8.65
CA ASP A 136 27.17 8.83 9.30
C ASP A 136 26.06 9.32 8.34
N ASP A 137 26.22 9.13 7.03
CA ASP A 137 25.13 9.41 6.09
C ASP A 137 23.98 8.43 6.34
N THR A 138 22.75 8.85 6.04
CA THR A 138 21.58 7.97 6.06
C THR A 138 21.37 7.32 4.69
N ILE A 139 20.71 6.16 4.65
CA ILE A 139 20.41 5.50 3.36
C ILE A 139 19.52 6.41 2.49
N LEU A 140 18.59 7.17 3.08
CA LEU A 140 17.79 8.15 2.35
C LEU A 140 18.64 9.28 1.76
N ALA A 141 19.65 9.78 2.47
CA ALA A 141 20.53 10.82 1.93
C ALA A 141 21.34 10.29 0.74
N VAL A 142 21.81 9.04 0.81
CA VAL A 142 22.53 8.38 -0.29
C VAL A 142 21.61 8.12 -1.48
N SER A 143 20.38 7.65 -1.24
CA SER A 143 19.34 7.47 -2.26
C SER A 143 19.05 8.79 -2.98
N ALA A 144 18.84 9.89 -2.23
CA ALA A 144 18.59 11.21 -2.81
C ALA A 144 19.75 11.74 -3.65
N LYS A 145 21.01 11.49 -3.24
CA LYS A 145 22.21 11.90 -3.99
C LYS A 145 22.45 11.07 -5.25
N SER A 146 22.19 9.77 -5.18
CA SER A 146 22.50 8.80 -6.25
C SER A 146 21.37 8.58 -7.25
N GLY A 147 20.13 8.88 -6.86
CA GLY A 147 18.93 8.53 -7.64
C GLY A 147 18.56 7.04 -7.57
N LYS A 148 19.26 6.22 -6.77
CA LYS A 148 18.92 4.82 -6.55
C LYS A 148 17.85 4.65 -5.49
N ASP A 149 17.00 3.65 -5.65
CA ASP A 149 15.95 3.35 -4.67
C ASP A 149 16.54 2.72 -3.41
N PHE A 150 15.88 2.92 -2.27
CA PHE A 150 16.24 2.28 -1.00
C PHE A 150 16.40 0.76 -1.14
N HIS A 151 15.50 0.12 -1.90
CA HIS A 151 15.54 -1.33 -2.13
C HIS A 151 16.86 -1.77 -2.78
N ASP A 152 17.33 -1.04 -3.79
CA ASP A 152 18.57 -1.38 -4.51
C ASP A 152 19.80 -1.22 -3.59
N LEU A 153 19.79 -0.20 -2.74
CA LEU A 153 20.86 0.04 -1.77
C LEU A 153 20.91 -1.04 -0.69
N ILE A 154 19.76 -1.48 -0.18
CA ILE A 154 19.69 -2.59 0.76
C ILE A 154 20.09 -3.91 0.10
N ALA A 155 19.70 -4.14 -1.15
CA ALA A 155 20.09 -5.33 -1.90
C ALA A 155 21.62 -5.41 -2.06
N ALA A 156 22.27 -4.30 -2.41
CA ALA A 156 23.73 -4.23 -2.52
C ALA A 156 24.45 -4.52 -1.19
N LEU A 157 23.90 -4.03 -0.07
CA LEU A 157 24.43 -4.36 1.26
C LEU A 157 24.26 -5.85 1.59
N ILE A 158 23.10 -6.43 1.29
CA ILE A 158 22.85 -7.86 1.52
C ILE A 158 23.78 -8.72 0.65
N GLU A 159 24.01 -8.35 -0.60
CA GLU A 159 24.93 -9.04 -1.50
C GLU A 159 26.37 -8.98 -0.97
N GLU A 160 26.82 -7.82 -0.46
CA GLU A 160 28.15 -7.69 0.13
C GLU A 160 28.34 -8.58 1.37
N ARG A 161 27.29 -8.76 2.17
CA ARG A 161 27.31 -9.65 3.35
C ARG A 161 27.50 -11.12 2.97
N GLU A 162 27.04 -11.52 1.78
CA GLU A 162 27.09 -12.91 1.32
C GLU A 162 28.42 -13.28 0.64
N LYS A 163 29.31 -12.30 0.42
CA LYS A 163 30.67 -12.52 -0.08
C LYS A 163 31.64 -12.93 1.03
#